data_AF-A0A9P5SWL9-F1
#
_entry.id   AF-A0A9P5SWL9-F1
#
_cell.length_a   1.000
_cell.length_b   1.000
_cell.length_c   1.000
_cell.angle_alpha   90.00
_cell.angle_beta   90.00
_cell.angle_gamma   90.00
#
_symmetry.space_group_name_H-M   'P 1'
#
loop_
_entity.id
_entity.type
_entity.pdbx_description
1 polymer ?
#
loop_
_entity_poly.entity_id
_entity_poly.type
_entity_poly.pdbx_seq_one_letter_code
_entity_poly.pdbx_strand_id
1 'polypeptide(L)'
;MIVGVFAILKAGGAYVPLDPAFASERLLDILIDASPGILVADDHGKQALGDDILSTLIVVDPDMIDPDSGSKSIAPGGSLTNPQVSELTSRNLVYIIYTSGSTGKPKGVMVEHQGL
;
A
#
# COMPACT_ATOMS: atom_id res chain seq x y z
N MET A 1 3.64 -5.31 -8.26
CA MET A 1 2.66 -5.63 -7.20
C MET A 1 3.19 -6.57 -6.09
N ILE A 2 3.56 -7.83 -6.37
CA ILE A 2 3.91 -8.82 -5.31
C ILE A 2 5.05 -8.34 -4.40
N VAL A 3 6.12 -7.80 -4.98
CA VAL A 3 7.26 -7.25 -4.21
C VAL A 3 6.81 -6.13 -3.27
N GLY A 4 5.96 -5.22 -3.75
CA GLY A 4 5.41 -4.12 -2.95
C GLY A 4 4.58 -4.63 -1.76
N VAL A 5 3.73 -5.64 -1.98
CA VAL A 5 2.96 -6.28 -0.88
C VAL A 5 3.91 -6.83 0.18
N PHE A 6 4.92 -7.62 -0.20
CA PHE A 6 5.88 -8.13 0.77
C PHE A 6 6.72 -7.04 1.42
N ALA A 7 7.06 -5.97 0.71
CA ALA A 7 7.78 -4.83 1.28
C ALA A 7 6.94 -4.17 2.39
N ILE A 8 5.64 -3.95 2.16
CA ILE A 8 4.71 -3.39 3.15
C ILE A 8 4.62 -4.31 4.37
N LEU A 9 4.39 -5.61 4.16
CA LEU A 9 4.25 -6.56 5.26
C LEU A 9 5.54 -6.72 6.07
N LYS A 10 6.71 -6.76 5.41
CA LYS A 10 8.00 -6.79 6.10
C LYS A 10 8.25 -5.52 6.90
N ALA A 11 7.83 -4.36 6.39
CA ALA A 11 7.90 -3.10 7.12
C ALA A 11 6.89 -3.01 8.29
N GLY A 12 6.02 -4.01 8.46
CA GLY A 12 5.02 -4.04 9.52
C GLY A 12 3.73 -3.27 9.21
N GLY A 13 3.55 -2.85 7.96
CA GLY A 13 2.34 -2.19 7.49
C GLY A 13 1.27 -3.17 7.02
N ALA A 14 0.03 -2.70 6.96
CA ALA A 14 -1.06 -3.34 6.24
C ALA A 14 -1.30 -2.61 4.91
N TYR A 15 -1.80 -3.31 3.89
CA TYR A 15 -2.09 -2.68 2.60
C TYR A 15 -3.59 -2.57 2.32
N VAL A 16 -3.97 -1.54 1.55
CA VAL A 16 -5.31 -1.34 1.00
C VAL A 16 -5.18 -1.49 -0.51
N PRO A 17 -5.67 -2.59 -1.12
CA PRO A 17 -5.63 -2.73 -2.57
C PRO A 17 -6.63 -1.75 -3.21
N LEU A 18 -6.14 -0.98 -4.17
CA LEU A 18 -6.94 -0.09 -5.01
C LEU A 18 -6.92 -0.64 -6.44
N ASP A 19 -8.10 -0.77 -7.05
CA ASP A 19 -8.23 -1.12 -8.46
C ASP A 19 -8.33 0.18 -9.28
N PRO A 20 -7.35 0.49 -10.15
CA PRO A 20 -7.40 1.69 -10.99
C PRO A 20 -8.61 1.73 -11.94
N ALA A 21 -9.29 0.61 -12.18
CA ALA A 21 -10.52 0.57 -12.96
C ALA A 21 -11.75 1.11 -12.19
N PHE A 22 -11.63 1.35 -10.88
CA PHE A 22 -12.68 2.01 -10.11
C PHE A 22 -12.81 3.48 -10.49
N ALA A 23 -14.05 4.00 -10.42
CA ALA A 23 -14.30 5.42 -10.58
C ALA A 23 -13.49 6.24 -9.57
N SER A 24 -12.95 7.39 -10.00
CA SER A 24 -12.07 8.22 -9.17
C SER A 24 -12.72 8.65 -7.86
N GLU A 25 -14.04 8.88 -7.81
CA GLU A 25 -14.73 9.18 -6.55
C GLU A 25 -14.66 8.02 -5.55
N ARG A 26 -14.78 6.77 -6.03
CA ARG A 26 -14.66 5.58 -5.19
C ARG A 26 -13.25 5.42 -4.64
N LEU A 27 -12.23 5.68 -5.47
CA LEU A 27 -10.84 5.66 -5.04
C LEU A 27 -10.58 6.73 -3.97
N LEU A 28 -11.11 7.94 -4.18
CA LEU A 28 -11.02 9.03 -3.21
C LEU A 28 -11.71 8.71 -1.88
N ASP A 29 -12.92 8.14 -1.93
CA ASP A 29 -13.64 7.70 -0.71
C ASP A 29 -12.81 6.70 0.11
N ILE A 30 -12.18 5.74 -0.56
CA ILE A 30 -11.30 4.75 0.11
C ILE A 30 -10.06 5.44 0.70
N LEU A 31 -9.42 6.34 -0.04
CA LEU A 31 -8.23 7.06 0.43
C LEU A 31 -8.52 7.95 1.63
N ILE A 32 -9.67 8.65 1.63
CA ILE A 32 -10.10 9.48 2.75
C ILE A 32 -10.33 8.61 4.00
N ASP A 33 -11.07 7.51 3.86
CA ASP A 33 -11.39 6.62 4.99
C ASP A 33 -10.15 5.89 5.53
N ALA A 34 -9.29 5.37 4.66
CA ALA A 34 -8.09 4.64 5.05
C ALA A 34 -6.94 5.56 5.52
N SER A 35 -6.87 6.80 5.01
CA SER A 35 -5.82 7.78 5.29
C SER A 35 -4.40 7.17 5.28
N PRO A 36 -3.97 6.56 4.15
CA PRO A 36 -2.70 5.85 4.11
C PRO A 36 -1.51 6.82 4.23
N GLY A 37 -0.47 6.39 4.95
CA GLY A 37 0.78 7.18 5.04
C GLY A 37 1.63 7.16 3.76
N ILE A 38 1.49 6.12 2.94
CA ILE A 38 2.21 5.93 1.68
C ILE A 38 1.26 5.32 0.64
N LEU A 39 1.29 5.84 -0.58
CA LEU A 39 0.69 5.23 -1.76
C LEU A 39 1.78 4.55 -2.58
N VAL A 40 1.57 3.27 -2.91
CA VAL A 40 2.42 2.56 -3.88
C VAL A 40 1.63 2.47 -5.19
N ALA A 41 2.07 3.16 -6.23
CA ALA A 41 1.34 3.24 -7.50
C ALA A 41 2.30 3.29 -8.69
N ASP A 42 2.00 2.49 -9.71
CA ASP A 42 2.59 2.59 -11.05
C ASP A 42 1.92 3.73 -11.85
N ASP A 43 2.32 3.91 -13.11
CA ASP A 43 1.75 4.93 -14.00
C ASP A 43 0.22 4.82 -14.16
N HIS A 44 -0.32 3.59 -14.20
CA HIS A 44 -1.74 3.36 -14.36
C HIS A 44 -2.53 3.77 -13.10
N GLY A 45 -2.03 3.40 -11.92
CA GLY A 45 -2.61 3.83 -10.64
C GLY A 45 -2.54 5.35 -10.44
N LYS A 46 -1.42 5.98 -10.80
CA LYS A 46 -1.27 7.44 -10.76
C LYS A 46 -2.29 8.12 -11.67
N GLN A 47 -2.46 7.63 -12.90
CA GLN A 47 -3.42 8.19 -13.84
C GLN A 47 -4.87 8.11 -13.33
N ALA A 48 -5.26 7.02 -12.67
CA ALA A 48 -6.62 6.84 -12.14
C ALA A 48 -6.95 7.80 -10.98
N LEU A 49 -5.95 8.21 -10.22
CA LEU A 49 -6.08 9.14 -9.09
C LEU A 49 -5.98 10.61 -9.51
N GLY A 50 -5.18 10.91 -10.52
CA GLY A 50 -4.95 12.27 -10.99
C GLY A 50 -4.03 13.10 -10.08
N ASP A 51 -3.46 14.14 -10.65
CA ASP A 51 -2.35 14.91 -10.03
C ASP A 51 -2.75 15.60 -8.72
N ASP A 52 -3.99 16.09 -8.62
CA ASP A 52 -4.47 16.78 -7.42
C ASP A 52 -4.44 15.86 -6.19
N ILE A 53 -4.90 14.62 -6.33
CA ILE A 53 -4.87 13.64 -5.23
C ILE A 53 -3.43 13.25 -4.91
N LEU A 54 -2.63 12.95 -5.94
CA LEU A 54 -1.25 12.50 -5.76
C LEU A 54 -0.39 13.55 -5.06
N SER A 55 -0.64 14.84 -5.27
CA SER A 55 0.08 15.93 -4.62
C SER A 55 -0.07 15.95 -3.09
N THR A 56 -1.08 15.27 -2.55
CA THR A 56 -1.35 15.18 -1.11
C THR A 56 -0.78 13.94 -0.44
N LEU A 57 -0.21 13.01 -1.22
CA LEU A 57 0.25 11.70 -0.75
C LEU A 57 1.76 11.55 -0.94
N ILE A 58 2.37 10.72 -0.09
CA ILE A 58 3.72 10.22 -0.35
C ILE A 58 3.59 9.05 -1.33
N VAL A 59 4.02 9.25 -2.57
CA VAL A 59 3.90 8.26 -3.64
C VAL A 59 5.24 7.55 -3.86
N VAL A 60 5.22 6.23 -3.77
CA VAL A 60 6.33 5.35 -4.14
C VAL A 60 5.98 4.69 -5.46
N ASP A 61 6.76 5.01 -6.49
CA ASP A 61 6.67 4.39 -7.80
C ASP A 61 7.59 3.15 -7.84
N PRO A 62 7.02 1.93 -7.93
CA PRO A 62 7.82 0.71 -7.95
C PRO A 62 8.67 0.57 -9.23
N ASP A 63 8.29 1.20 -10.34
CA ASP A 63 9.01 1.09 -11.62
C ASP A 63 10.26 1.98 -11.65
N MET A 64 10.33 2.97 -10.74
CA MET A 64 11.50 3.81 -10.53
C MET A 64 12.56 3.14 -9.63
N ILE A 65 12.28 1.95 -9.09
CA ILE A 65 13.21 1.19 -8.26
C ILE A 65 14.02 0.27 -9.18
N ASP A 66 15.32 0.54 -9.30
CA ASP A 66 16.23 -0.31 -10.06
C ASP A 66 16.34 -1.73 -9.44
N PRO A 67 15.88 -2.79 -10.14
CA PRO A 67 15.92 -4.15 -9.63
C PRO A 67 17.36 -4.68 -9.49
N ASP A 68 18.33 -4.16 -10.26
CA ASP A 68 19.73 -4.60 -10.25
C ASP A 68 20.55 -3.91 -9.15
N SER A 69 19.99 -2.89 -8.50
CA SER A 69 20.64 -2.18 -7.39
C SER A 69 20.79 -3.02 -6.12
N GLY A 70 20.07 -4.14 -5.99
CA GLY A 70 20.13 -5.05 -4.83
C GLY A 70 21.51 -5.65 -4.53
N SER A 71 22.44 -5.62 -5.48
CA SER A 71 23.84 -6.08 -5.32
C SER A 71 24.85 -4.93 -5.27
N LYS A 72 24.56 -3.78 -5.89
CA LYS A 72 25.55 -2.70 -6.12
C LYS A 72 25.33 -1.42 -5.33
N SER A 73 24.15 -1.19 -4.77
CA SER A 73 23.91 -0.03 -3.90
C SER A 73 22.69 -0.28 -3.03
N ILE A 74 22.92 -1.01 -1.93
CA ILE A 74 22.09 -0.82 -0.75
C ILE A 74 22.21 0.67 -0.40
N ALA A 75 21.10 1.41 -0.42
CA ALA A 75 21.10 2.80 0.02
C ALA A 75 21.79 2.91 1.39
N PRO A 76 22.49 4.01 1.71
CA PRO A 76 23.15 4.15 3.01
C PRO A 76 22.17 3.82 4.16
N GLY A 77 22.46 2.75 4.91
CA GLY A 77 21.61 2.24 6.00
C GLY A 77 20.60 1.14 5.62
N GLY A 78 20.54 0.69 4.37
CA GLY A 78 19.74 -0.47 3.98
C GLY A 78 20.37 -1.80 4.45
N SER A 79 19.58 -2.86 4.47
CA SER A 79 20.01 -4.21 4.85
C SER A 79 19.43 -5.26 3.90
N LEU A 80 20.18 -6.35 3.69
CA LEU A 80 19.70 -7.55 2.99
C LEU A 80 18.92 -8.48 3.92
N THR A 81 18.97 -8.27 5.23
CA THR A 81 18.19 -9.04 6.20
C THR A 81 16.78 -8.48 6.30
N ASN A 82 15.83 -9.33 6.69
CA ASN A 82 14.48 -8.83 7.01
C ASN A 82 14.57 -7.77 8.12
N PRO A 83 13.80 -6.67 7.99
CA PRO A 83 13.70 -5.66 9.05
C PRO A 83 13.19 -6.32 10.34
N GLN A 84 13.79 -5.92 11.45
CA GLN A 84 13.37 -6.39 12.77
C GLN A 84 12.43 -5.33 13.38
N VAL A 85 11.13 -5.62 13.36
CA VAL A 85 10.11 -4.72 13.92
C VAL A 85 9.56 -5.36 15.19
N SER A 86 10.10 -4.94 16.34
CA SER A 86 9.95 -5.64 17.62
C SER A 86 8.52 -5.75 18.15
N GLU A 87 7.61 -4.88 17.70
CA GLU A 87 6.23 -4.81 18.18
C GLU A 87 5.24 -5.61 17.31
N LEU A 88 5.70 -6.25 16.22
CA LEU A 88 4.81 -7.03 15.36
C LEU A 88 4.38 -8.34 16.03
N THR A 89 3.09 -8.62 15.89
CA THR A 89 2.39 -9.81 16.37
C THR A 89 1.47 -10.34 15.27
N SER A 90 0.96 -11.56 15.44
CA SER A 90 -0.04 -12.12 14.51
C SER A 90 -1.38 -11.36 14.51
N ARG A 91 -1.60 -10.44 15.45
CA ARG A 91 -2.81 -9.61 15.53
C ARG A 91 -2.68 -8.30 14.76
N ASN A 92 -1.52 -7.98 14.21
CA ASN A 92 -1.39 -6.83 13.31
C ASN A 92 -2.18 -7.08 12.02
N LEU A 93 -2.68 -5.99 11.42
CA LEU A 93 -3.38 -6.06 10.15
C LEU A 93 -2.43 -6.47 9.02
N VAL A 94 -2.94 -7.28 8.10
CA VAL A 94 -2.25 -7.67 6.86
C VAL A 94 -2.81 -6.86 5.68
N TYR A 95 -4.14 -6.72 5.60
CA TYR A 95 -4.80 -5.89 4.61
C TYR A 95 -6.16 -5.37 5.08
N ILE A 96 -6.67 -4.37 4.37
CA ILE A 96 -8.04 -3.89 4.48
C ILE A 96 -8.68 -3.95 3.09
N ILE A 97 -9.74 -4.75 2.92
CA ILE A 97 -10.49 -4.83 1.65
C ILE A 97 -11.77 -4.02 1.76
N TYR A 98 -11.96 -3.08 0.83
CA TYR A 98 -13.18 -2.29 0.77
C TYR A 98 -14.28 -2.98 -0.01
N THR A 99 -15.43 -3.15 0.64
CA THR A 99 -16.63 -3.78 0.06
C THR A 99 -17.74 -2.75 -0.15
N SER A 100 -18.68 -3.03 -1.04
CA SER A 100 -19.90 -2.23 -1.18
C SER A 100 -20.74 -2.36 0.09
N GLY A 101 -20.77 -1.30 0.90
CA GLY A 101 -21.65 -1.25 2.06
C GLY A 101 -23.11 -1.23 1.64
N SER A 102 -24.00 -1.75 2.48
CA SER A 102 -25.46 -1.67 2.30
C SER A 102 -26.00 -0.23 2.20
N THR A 103 -25.21 0.74 2.64
CA THR A 103 -25.50 2.18 2.61
C THR A 103 -24.87 2.89 1.40
N GLY A 104 -24.33 2.15 0.43
CA GLY A 104 -23.66 2.70 -0.77
C GLY A 104 -22.22 3.18 -0.54
N LYS A 105 -21.85 3.55 0.69
CA LYS A 105 -20.48 3.90 1.05
C LYS A 105 -19.58 2.66 1.20
N PRO A 106 -18.36 2.66 0.64
CA PRO A 106 -17.39 1.58 0.87
C PRO A 106 -17.11 1.38 2.36
N LYS A 107 -16.94 0.12 2.79
CA LYS A 107 -16.52 -0.22 4.16
C LYS A 107 -15.28 -1.10 4.13
N GLY A 108 -14.25 -0.72 4.87
CA GLY A 108 -13.02 -1.48 5.02
C GLY A 108 -13.20 -2.68 5.93
N VAL A 109 -12.96 -3.88 5.41
CA VAL A 109 -12.88 -5.12 6.18
C VAL A 109 -11.42 -5.33 6.57
N MET A 110 -11.13 -5.19 7.85
CA MET A 110 -9.79 -5.36 8.42
C MET A 110 -9.49 -6.84 8.63
N VAL A 111 -8.38 -7.31 8.07
CA VAL A 111 -7.90 -8.69 8.25
C VAL A 111 -6.56 -8.66 8.95
N GLU A 112 -6.40 -9.53 9.94
CA GLU A 112 -5.17 -9.71 10.71
C GLU A 112 -4.34 -10.88 10.17
N HIS A 113 -3.04 -10.89 10.45
CA HIS A 113 -2.14 -11.98 10.08
C HIS A 113 -2.60 -13.35 10.60
N GLN A 114 -3.17 -13.45 11.80
CA GLN A 114 -3.62 -14.71 12.41
C GLN A 114 -4.81 -15.36 11.68
N GLY A 115 -5.51 -14.60 10.83
CA GLY A 115 -6.66 -15.07 10.06
C GLY A 115 -6.32 -15.64 8.69
N LEU A 116 -5.03 -15.68 8.34
CA LEU A 116 -4.48 -16.26 7.11
C LEU A 116 -3.70 -17.53 7.44
#